data_AF-A0A017THZ3-F1
#
_entry.id   AF-A0A017THZ3-F1
#
_cell.length_a   1.000
_cell.length_b   1.000
_cell.length_c   1.000
_cell.angle_alpha   90.00
_cell.angle_beta   90.00
_cell.angle_gamma   90.00
#
_symmetry.space_group_name_H-M   'P 1'
#
loop_
_entity.id
_entity.type
_entity.pdbx_description
1 polymer ?
#
loop_
_entity_poly.entity_id
_entity_poly.type
_entity_poly.pdbx_seq_one_letter_code
_entity_poly.pdbx_strand_id
1 'polypeptide(L)'
;MATGDTRARILLRGAALATWLVSACGGAEPASSTHAPDDRSPSAASAAFPSSASSSSSSPGSPGAHLAAPDENNASGAAPPSSPQRASSASGAPDGATAPSTRAAMGATPAPGGVQGGPAASSPGTATSSPGAGSSVKAFPPPSFAAVHARTAKPEDGTWTPLPEGAAGGPPVLARTTVHPHTIKPHVYVHVIAVDLRRVGLHLVAGTLEPEAKEIPAERRPGLVPAADQTDLIAVFNGGFMARHGKYGMRVGADVFLPPRPDACTVALYQDGAQDGAVRIGVWSEIEASAPRMTAFRQTPPCLVSDGALHPNIEDATRPRRWSAAENGEVEIRRSALGIDASGQVLFYGSGEWITAKDLATAMKAAGAVDAAQLDINYSYTKFLFYGRPAPGDPLQVVSTLIQDTKHTKRGYVASAAERDFFYLKRRATAGTGASK
;
A
#
# COMPACT_ATOMS: atom_id res chain seq x y z
N MET A 1 -17.42 60.89 39.37
CA MET A 1 -17.69 62.13 38.60
C MET A 1 -16.61 62.27 37.53
N ALA A 2 -16.86 63.08 36.50
CA ALA A 2 -15.95 63.43 35.40
C ALA A 2 -15.54 62.29 34.43
N THR A 3 -15.91 62.49 33.17
CA THR A 3 -15.55 61.71 31.96
C THR A 3 -14.93 62.66 30.92
N GLY A 4 -14.23 62.14 29.92
CA GLY A 4 -13.66 62.88 28.78
C GLY A 4 -12.33 62.23 28.35
N ASP A 5 -12.10 61.68 27.16
CA ASP A 5 -12.66 61.84 25.79
C ASP A 5 -12.33 63.17 25.09
N THR A 6 -11.61 63.09 23.95
CA THR A 6 -11.98 63.65 22.62
C THR A 6 -10.81 63.52 21.61
N ARG A 7 -11.13 63.35 20.31
CA ARG A 7 -10.20 63.25 19.16
C ARG A 7 -10.05 64.58 18.38
N ALA A 8 -8.89 64.85 17.77
CA ALA A 8 -8.73 65.56 16.48
C ALA A 8 -7.25 65.46 16.01
N ARG A 9 -6.80 65.33 14.75
CA ARG A 9 -7.28 65.47 13.34
C ARG A 9 -6.59 66.62 12.58
N ILE A 10 -5.69 66.27 11.66
CA ILE A 10 -5.23 67.02 10.47
C ILE A 10 -5.07 65.92 9.38
N LEU A 11 -5.77 65.81 8.23
CA LEU A 11 -6.28 66.74 7.19
C LEU A 11 -5.14 67.22 6.24
N LEU A 12 -5.22 67.24 4.89
CA LEU A 12 -6.29 66.91 3.92
C LEU A 12 -5.73 66.73 2.47
N ARG A 13 -6.58 66.22 1.55
CA ARG A 13 -6.55 66.28 0.04
C ARG A 13 -5.69 65.21 -0.67
N GLY A 14 -6.12 64.63 -1.81
CA GLY A 14 -7.39 64.65 -2.56
C GLY A 14 -7.40 63.47 -3.57
N ALA A 15 -8.51 62.78 -3.92
CA ALA A 15 -9.77 63.22 -4.54
C ALA A 15 -9.60 63.62 -6.05
N ALA A 16 -10.35 63.09 -7.02
CA ALA A 16 -11.41 62.06 -7.02
C ALA A 16 -11.71 61.47 -8.44
N LEU A 17 -12.74 60.61 -8.51
CA LEU A 17 -13.51 60.03 -9.65
C LEU A 17 -13.73 60.99 -10.87
N ALA A 18 -14.05 60.53 -12.10
CA ALA A 18 -15.28 59.78 -12.45
C ALA A 18 -15.28 59.06 -13.83
N THR A 19 -16.48 58.72 -14.36
CA THR A 19 -16.75 57.60 -15.29
C THR A 19 -17.71 58.00 -16.45
N TRP A 20 -17.72 57.21 -17.55
CA TRP A 20 -18.84 56.90 -18.50
C TRP A 20 -18.72 57.27 -20.02
N LEU A 21 -19.40 56.45 -20.84
CA LEU A 21 -20.00 56.65 -22.19
C LEU A 21 -19.19 56.40 -23.50
N VAL A 22 -19.23 55.13 -23.97
CA VAL A 22 -19.92 54.64 -25.21
C VAL A 22 -19.51 55.09 -26.64
N SER A 23 -19.36 54.08 -27.53
CA SER A 23 -19.43 54.09 -29.02
C SER A 23 -18.28 54.74 -29.83
N ALA A 24 -17.93 54.30 -31.06
CA ALA A 24 -18.26 53.09 -31.84
C ALA A 24 -17.27 52.93 -33.04
N CYS A 25 -17.52 51.94 -33.93
CA CYS A 25 -16.80 51.58 -35.17
C CYS A 25 -15.47 50.80 -34.99
N GLY A 26 -15.19 49.73 -35.75
CA GLY A 26 -16.08 49.02 -36.68
C GLY A 26 -15.38 47.90 -37.49
N GLY A 27 -16.13 46.84 -37.81
CA GLY A 27 -15.76 45.73 -38.70
C GLY A 27 -14.78 44.68 -38.14
N ALA A 28 -14.75 43.42 -38.62
CA ALA A 28 -15.76 42.66 -39.36
C ALA A 28 -15.37 41.15 -39.35
N GLU A 29 -16.27 40.29 -38.88
CA GLU A 29 -16.25 38.83 -39.13
C GLU A 29 -17.01 38.53 -40.47
N PRO A 30 -17.02 37.31 -41.08
CA PRO A 30 -17.16 36.01 -40.38
C PRO A 30 -16.47 34.74 -40.94
N ALA A 31 -16.43 33.75 -40.04
CA ALA A 31 -16.42 32.29 -40.16
C ALA A 31 -16.71 31.55 -41.51
N SER A 32 -16.13 30.33 -41.63
CA SER A 32 -16.85 29.02 -41.61
C SER A 32 -16.49 27.94 -42.66
N SER A 33 -16.78 26.68 -42.27
CA SER A 33 -17.09 25.47 -43.09
C SER A 33 -15.97 24.55 -43.64
N THR A 34 -15.81 23.40 -42.95
CA THR A 34 -15.80 22.01 -43.47
C THR A 34 -15.40 21.68 -44.92
N HIS A 35 -14.47 20.71 -45.10
CA HIS A 35 -14.72 19.50 -45.90
C HIS A 35 -13.74 18.33 -45.65
N ALA A 36 -14.26 17.12 -45.86
CA ALA A 36 -13.61 15.84 -46.20
C ALA A 36 -14.57 15.15 -47.21
N PRO A 37 -14.20 14.09 -47.97
CA PRO A 37 -13.03 13.21 -47.88
C PRO A 37 -12.22 13.16 -49.20
N ASP A 38 -11.29 12.21 -49.39
CA ASP A 38 -11.57 11.01 -50.21
C ASP A 38 -10.40 9.98 -50.24
N ASP A 39 -10.69 8.80 -50.83
CA ASP A 39 -9.85 7.59 -50.85
C ASP A 39 -8.83 7.54 -52.02
N ARG A 40 -7.71 6.80 -51.84
CA ARG A 40 -7.12 5.83 -52.82
C ARG A 40 -5.68 5.38 -52.49
N SER A 41 -5.48 4.06 -52.49
CA SER A 41 -4.17 3.42 -52.77
C SER A 41 -3.90 3.36 -54.28
N PRO A 42 -2.65 3.09 -54.71
CA PRO A 42 -2.36 1.71 -55.14
C PRO A 42 -0.96 1.18 -54.79
N SER A 43 -0.80 -0.14 -54.96
CA SER A 43 0.45 -0.89 -54.81
C SER A 43 1.35 -0.81 -56.07
N ALA A 44 2.67 -0.84 -55.87
CA ALA A 44 3.67 -1.21 -56.88
C ALA A 44 4.87 -1.91 -56.21
N ALA A 45 5.63 -2.73 -56.95
CA ALA A 45 6.61 -3.66 -56.39
C ALA A 45 7.90 -3.81 -57.24
N SER A 46 8.89 -4.51 -56.65
CA SER A 46 9.97 -5.27 -57.31
C SER A 46 11.18 -4.53 -57.93
N ALA A 47 12.32 -4.64 -57.23
CA ALA A 47 13.63 -5.07 -57.75
C ALA A 47 14.40 -5.73 -56.58
N ALA A 48 15.11 -6.88 -56.64
CA ALA A 48 16.02 -7.46 -57.66
C ALA A 48 17.36 -6.69 -57.75
N PHE A 49 18.57 -7.29 -57.66
CA PHE A 49 18.95 -8.69 -57.41
C PHE A 49 20.35 -8.74 -56.66
N PRO A 50 21.33 -9.69 -56.78
CA PRO A 50 21.78 -10.47 -55.60
C PRO A 50 23.30 -10.46 -55.32
N SER A 51 23.77 -11.44 -54.51
CA SER A 51 25.16 -11.94 -54.30
C SER A 51 25.76 -11.60 -52.93
N SER A 52 26.50 -12.49 -52.25
CA SER A 52 26.74 -13.94 -52.46
C SER A 52 27.10 -14.60 -51.12
N ALA A 53 27.12 -15.95 -51.05
CA ALA A 53 27.21 -16.68 -49.79
C ALA A 53 28.44 -17.61 -49.69
N SER A 54 28.97 -17.75 -48.47
CA SER A 54 29.63 -18.97 -47.98
C SER A 54 29.81 -18.93 -46.45
N SER A 55 30.03 -20.02 -45.70
CA SER A 55 29.24 -21.27 -45.53
C SER A 55 30.12 -22.37 -44.88
N SER A 56 30.19 -22.42 -43.55
CA SER A 56 30.58 -23.58 -42.72
C SER A 56 30.37 -23.18 -41.23
N SER A 57 29.73 -23.93 -40.31
CA SER A 57 29.93 -25.31 -39.83
C SER A 57 31.36 -25.57 -39.31
N SER A 58 31.60 -26.08 -38.10
CA SER A 58 30.82 -27.02 -37.28
C SER A 58 31.11 -26.91 -35.77
N SER A 59 30.26 -27.51 -34.92
CA SER A 59 30.53 -27.87 -33.51
C SER A 59 30.94 -29.35 -33.40
N PRO A 60 31.23 -29.95 -32.22
CA PRO A 60 31.50 -29.39 -30.88
C PRO A 60 32.83 -29.91 -30.26
N GLY A 61 33.17 -29.51 -29.02
CA GLY A 61 34.24 -30.17 -28.26
C GLY A 61 34.50 -29.63 -26.85
N SER A 62 34.65 -30.55 -25.88
CA SER A 62 35.22 -30.37 -24.54
C SER A 62 36.10 -31.60 -24.27
N PRO A 63 37.27 -31.50 -23.59
CA PRO A 63 37.26 -31.46 -22.11
C PRO A 63 38.45 -30.74 -21.44
N GLY A 64 38.42 -30.63 -20.09
CA GLY A 64 39.62 -30.93 -19.30
C GLY A 64 40.24 -29.84 -18.39
N ALA A 65 40.29 -30.20 -17.09
CA ALA A 65 41.38 -29.95 -16.13
C ALA A 65 41.67 -28.56 -15.50
N HIS A 66 41.88 -28.66 -14.18
CA HIS A 66 42.52 -27.78 -13.19
C HIS A 66 43.61 -26.80 -13.65
N LEU A 67 43.66 -25.64 -12.96
CA LEU A 67 44.78 -25.10 -12.15
C LEU A 67 44.17 -23.97 -11.26
N ALA A 68 44.21 -24.08 -9.92
CA ALA A 68 45.27 -23.59 -9.02
C ALA A 68 45.32 -22.05 -8.87
N ALA A 69 45.27 -21.58 -7.62
CA ALA A 69 45.38 -20.16 -7.25
C ALA A 69 46.82 -19.81 -6.81
N PRO A 70 47.14 -18.51 -6.67
CA PRO A 70 48.17 -18.04 -5.76
C PRO A 70 47.56 -17.43 -4.48
N ASP A 71 48.12 -17.81 -3.32
CA ASP A 71 47.99 -17.03 -2.08
C ASP A 71 48.87 -15.78 -2.14
N GLU A 72 48.47 -14.70 -1.46
CA GLU A 72 49.43 -13.81 -0.80
C GLU A 72 49.01 -13.57 0.66
N ASN A 73 49.81 -14.09 1.58
CA ASN A 73 49.75 -13.73 3.00
C ASN A 73 50.60 -12.48 3.25
N ASN A 74 50.09 -11.53 4.02
CA ASN A 74 50.96 -10.80 4.94
C ASN A 74 50.22 -10.54 6.26
N ALA A 75 50.89 -10.83 7.37
CA ALA A 75 50.31 -10.79 8.71
C ALA A 75 51.23 -10.07 9.69
N SER A 76 50.73 -8.98 10.28
CA SER A 76 51.28 -8.31 11.45
C SER A 76 50.17 -7.40 12.04
N GLY A 77 49.95 -7.32 13.35
CA GLY A 77 50.64 -8.02 14.44
C GLY A 77 50.60 -7.21 15.74
N ALA A 78 49.44 -7.13 16.40
CA ALA A 78 49.28 -6.41 17.67
C ALA A 78 48.23 -7.08 18.58
N ALA A 79 48.49 -7.10 19.89
CA ALA A 79 47.67 -7.75 20.92
C ALA A 79 46.76 -6.75 21.66
N PRO A 80 45.68 -7.20 22.35
CA PRO A 80 44.65 -6.32 22.89
C PRO A 80 44.87 -5.86 24.34
N PRO A 81 44.31 -4.71 24.76
CA PRO A 81 44.28 -4.30 26.15
C PRO A 81 43.13 -4.96 26.95
N SER A 82 43.54 -5.47 28.11
CA SER A 82 42.77 -6.07 29.20
C SER A 82 41.59 -5.28 29.77
N SER A 83 40.63 -6.00 30.37
CA SER A 83 39.60 -5.46 31.27
C SER A 83 40.14 -5.05 32.65
N PRO A 84 39.49 -4.11 33.37
CA PRO A 84 39.60 -3.96 34.83
C PRO A 84 38.49 -4.73 35.57
N GLN A 85 38.73 -5.11 36.83
CA GLN A 85 37.80 -5.87 37.67
C GLN A 85 37.01 -5.01 38.67
N ARG A 86 35.75 -5.40 38.89
CA ARG A 86 35.06 -5.57 40.19
C ARG A 86 35.25 -4.50 41.29
N ALA A 87 34.16 -3.80 41.61
CA ALA A 87 33.76 -3.46 42.98
C ALA A 87 32.45 -4.21 43.32
N SER A 88 32.15 -4.48 44.60
CA SER A 88 31.06 -5.42 44.95
C SER A 88 30.40 -5.22 46.31
N SER A 89 29.08 -5.05 46.29
CA SER A 89 28.10 -5.25 47.37
C SER A 89 26.72 -5.44 46.68
N ALA A 90 25.85 -6.42 46.94
CA ALA A 90 25.48 -7.18 48.15
C ALA A 90 24.75 -6.30 49.19
N SER A 91 23.54 -6.58 49.68
CA SER A 91 22.49 -7.57 49.32
C SER A 91 21.16 -7.07 49.89
N GLY A 92 19.99 -7.50 49.37
CA GLY A 92 18.72 -7.17 50.04
C GLY A 92 17.42 -7.51 49.29
N ALA A 93 16.70 -8.51 49.80
CA ALA A 93 15.28 -8.81 49.57
C ALA A 93 14.84 -9.83 50.67
N PRO A 94 13.54 -10.03 50.94
CA PRO A 94 12.35 -9.37 50.39
C PRO A 94 11.53 -8.60 51.47
N ASP A 95 10.44 -7.95 51.05
CA ASP A 95 9.13 -7.87 51.73
C ASP A 95 8.21 -6.91 50.92
N GLY A 96 6.87 -6.94 51.00
CA GLY A 96 6.04 -7.81 51.84
C GLY A 96 4.80 -7.11 52.43
N ALA A 97 4.02 -6.34 51.65
CA ALA A 97 2.79 -5.71 52.17
C ALA A 97 1.71 -5.46 51.09
N THR A 98 0.56 -6.10 51.25
CA THR A 98 -0.70 -5.77 50.55
C THR A 98 -1.41 -4.63 51.27
N ALA A 99 -2.03 -3.69 50.54
CA ALA A 99 -2.93 -2.67 51.13
C ALA A 99 -4.18 -2.47 50.23
N PRO A 100 -5.41 -2.51 50.78
CA PRO A 100 -6.64 -2.46 49.98
C PRO A 100 -7.16 -1.04 49.76
N SER A 101 -7.72 -0.78 48.58
CA SER A 101 -8.52 0.45 48.32
C SER A 101 -9.98 0.22 48.70
N THR A 102 -10.45 0.88 49.77
CA THR A 102 -11.80 0.72 50.30
C THR A 102 -12.83 1.53 49.51
N ARG A 103 -13.56 0.87 48.60
CA ARG A 103 -14.73 1.46 47.94
C ARG A 103 -15.95 1.44 48.86
N ALA A 104 -16.20 2.53 49.58
CA ALA A 104 -17.43 2.70 50.35
C ALA A 104 -18.65 2.74 49.42
N ALA A 105 -19.67 1.92 49.72
CA ALA A 105 -20.96 1.93 49.06
C ALA A 105 -22.04 2.29 50.09
N MET A 106 -22.81 3.35 49.82
CA MET A 106 -24.01 3.68 50.58
C MET A 106 -25.23 3.15 49.81
N GLY A 107 -26.04 2.32 50.45
CA GLY A 107 -27.31 1.85 49.91
C GLY A 107 -28.49 2.71 50.41
N ALA A 108 -29.59 2.67 49.67
CA ALA A 108 -30.89 3.17 50.11
C ALA A 108 -32.00 2.21 49.67
N THR A 109 -32.97 1.99 50.56
CA THR A 109 -34.00 0.92 50.46
C THR A 109 -35.28 1.45 49.79
N PRO A 110 -36.03 0.64 48.99
CA PRO A 110 -37.16 1.11 48.17
C PRO A 110 -38.56 0.91 48.78
N ALA A 111 -39.58 1.39 48.01
CA ALA A 111 -41.02 1.06 48.04
C ALA A 111 -41.93 1.78 49.08
N PRO A 112 -43.28 1.80 48.95
CA PRO A 112 -44.17 1.42 47.81
C PRO A 112 -45.30 2.44 47.46
N GLY A 113 -46.08 2.16 46.40
CA GLY A 113 -47.41 2.77 46.11
C GLY A 113 -47.48 3.62 44.83
N GLY A 114 -48.56 3.68 44.03
CA GLY A 114 -49.88 3.00 44.08
C GLY A 114 -50.59 3.06 42.70
N VAL A 115 -51.77 2.45 42.52
CA VAL A 115 -52.38 2.17 41.20
C VAL A 115 -53.66 2.98 40.90
N GLN A 116 -53.73 3.59 39.71
CA GLN A 116 -54.94 4.02 38.94
C GLN A 116 -54.51 4.39 37.49
N GLY A 117 -55.36 4.41 36.45
CA GLY A 117 -56.80 4.14 36.41
C GLY A 117 -57.49 4.16 35.01
N GLY A 118 -56.76 4.20 33.89
CA GLY A 118 -57.34 4.21 32.51
C GLY A 118 -57.93 5.57 32.05
N PRO A 119 -58.60 5.66 30.88
CA PRO A 119 -58.82 4.64 29.83
C PRO A 119 -58.05 4.95 28.51
N ALA A 120 -58.23 4.11 27.48
CA ALA A 120 -57.59 4.27 26.17
C ALA A 120 -58.45 5.07 25.16
N ALA A 121 -57.80 5.73 24.20
CA ALA A 121 -58.42 6.33 23.02
C ALA A 121 -57.54 6.05 21.77
N SER A 122 -58.15 5.56 20.69
CA SER A 122 -57.44 5.10 19.49
C SER A 122 -57.15 6.24 18.51
N SER A 123 -56.04 6.18 17.78
CA SER A 123 -55.75 7.00 16.60
C SER A 123 -54.76 6.31 15.66
N PRO A 124 -54.71 6.68 14.36
CA PRO A 124 -54.44 5.71 13.29
C PRO A 124 -52.99 5.25 13.16
N GLY A 125 -52.81 4.06 12.58
CA GLY A 125 -51.51 3.50 12.28
C GLY A 125 -50.79 4.25 11.16
N THR A 126 -49.81 5.07 11.53
CA THR A 126 -48.76 5.48 10.59
C THR A 126 -47.91 4.25 10.27
N ALA A 127 -47.84 3.87 8.99
CA ALA A 127 -46.94 2.83 8.53
C ALA A 127 -45.48 3.34 8.61
N THR A 128 -44.85 3.17 9.76
CA THR A 128 -43.41 3.42 9.93
C THR A 128 -42.64 2.42 9.06
N SER A 129 -42.32 2.84 7.84
CA SER A 129 -41.36 2.18 6.97
C SER A 129 -40.00 2.16 7.69
N SER A 130 -39.73 1.03 8.34
CA SER A 130 -38.47 0.80 9.06
C SER A 130 -37.30 1.12 8.13
N PRO A 131 -36.38 2.04 8.50
CA PRO A 131 -35.16 2.26 7.75
C PRO A 131 -34.34 0.97 7.79
N GLY A 132 -34.44 0.17 6.72
CA GLY A 132 -33.63 -1.03 6.58
C GLY A 132 -32.16 -0.63 6.69
N ALA A 133 -31.41 -1.32 7.56
CA ALA A 133 -29.99 -1.08 7.78
C ALA A 133 -29.16 -1.58 6.58
N GLY A 134 -29.39 -0.99 5.42
CA GLY A 134 -28.58 -1.17 4.23
C GLY A 134 -27.18 -0.63 4.51
N SER A 135 -26.24 -1.54 4.75
CA SER A 135 -24.82 -1.21 4.83
C SER A 135 -24.43 -0.42 3.57
N SER A 136 -24.17 0.87 3.74
CA SER A 136 -23.98 1.78 2.62
C SER A 136 -22.67 1.41 1.91
N VAL A 137 -22.80 0.85 0.70
CA VAL A 137 -21.68 0.41 -0.12
C VAL A 137 -20.80 1.61 -0.45
N LYS A 138 -19.71 1.76 0.30
CA LYS A 138 -18.83 2.94 0.27
C LYS A 138 -18.34 3.21 -1.16
N ALA A 139 -18.45 4.45 -1.63
CA ALA A 139 -18.02 4.78 -2.99
C ALA A 139 -16.54 4.43 -3.23
N PHE A 140 -16.21 4.07 -4.48
CA PHE A 140 -14.84 3.89 -4.94
C PHE A 140 -14.58 4.84 -6.13
N PRO A 141 -13.45 5.57 -6.18
CA PRO A 141 -12.36 5.63 -5.20
C PRO A 141 -12.83 6.11 -3.81
N PRO A 142 -12.04 5.87 -2.74
CA PRO A 142 -12.32 6.47 -1.44
C PRO A 142 -12.31 8.01 -1.53
N PRO A 143 -12.85 8.73 -0.52
CA PRO A 143 -12.84 10.19 -0.52
C PRO A 143 -11.45 10.79 -0.75
N SER A 144 -11.39 11.89 -1.49
CA SER A 144 -10.20 12.74 -1.56
C SER A 144 -9.93 13.38 -0.20
N PHE A 145 -8.66 13.69 0.07
CA PHE A 145 -8.20 14.29 1.34
C PHE A 145 -7.34 15.53 1.08
N ALA A 146 -7.22 16.40 2.08
CA ALA A 146 -6.37 17.58 1.99
C ALA A 146 -4.89 17.21 2.13
N ALA A 147 -4.02 18.01 1.50
CA ALA A 147 -2.57 17.87 1.64
C ALA A 147 -2.13 17.93 3.12
N VAL A 148 -1.28 16.99 3.54
CA VAL A 148 -0.92 16.78 4.95
C VAL A 148 -0.20 18.01 5.55
N HIS A 149 0.59 18.71 4.74
CA HIS A 149 1.42 19.83 5.19
C HIS A 149 1.36 20.99 4.18
N ALA A 150 0.72 22.10 4.57
CA ALA A 150 0.55 23.28 3.73
C ALA A 150 1.85 23.91 3.19
N ARG A 151 3.01 23.61 3.80
CA ARG A 151 4.34 24.07 3.35
C ARG A 151 4.88 23.31 2.13
N THR A 152 4.50 22.05 1.97
CA THR A 152 5.03 21.14 0.93
C THR A 152 3.96 20.63 -0.03
N ALA A 153 2.69 20.95 0.27
CA ALA A 153 1.50 20.64 -0.52
C ALA A 153 1.62 20.96 -2.01
N LYS A 154 1.02 20.11 -2.84
CA LYS A 154 0.80 20.32 -4.28
C LYS A 154 -0.69 20.34 -4.62
N PRO A 155 -1.11 20.92 -5.76
CA PRO A 155 -2.51 20.95 -6.18
C PRO A 155 -3.16 19.56 -6.33
N GLU A 156 -2.38 18.52 -6.66
CA GLU A 156 -2.83 17.15 -6.86
C GLU A 156 -2.85 16.26 -5.60
N ASP A 157 -2.33 16.75 -4.46
CA ASP A 157 -2.25 15.97 -3.23
C ASP A 157 -3.63 15.46 -2.80
N GLY A 158 -3.71 14.17 -2.48
CA GLY A 158 -4.93 13.53 -1.98
C GLY A 158 -6.11 13.47 -2.95
N THR A 159 -5.93 13.88 -4.21
CA THR A 159 -6.92 13.73 -5.29
C THR A 159 -6.76 12.39 -6.00
N TRP A 160 -7.83 11.63 -6.16
CA TRP A 160 -7.80 10.29 -6.77
C TRP A 160 -8.00 10.33 -8.29
N THR A 161 -6.99 9.88 -9.04
CA THR A 161 -7.05 9.61 -10.48
C THR A 161 -7.37 8.13 -10.71
N PRO A 162 -8.47 7.75 -11.37
CA PRO A 162 -8.75 6.35 -11.69
C PRO A 162 -7.70 5.76 -12.64
N LEU A 163 -7.38 4.47 -12.51
CA LEU A 163 -6.46 3.77 -13.40
C LEU A 163 -7.21 2.81 -14.35
N PRO A 164 -6.82 2.72 -15.63
CA PRO A 164 -7.41 1.78 -16.59
C PRO A 164 -6.99 0.32 -16.36
N GLU A 165 -5.84 0.08 -15.71
CA GLU A 165 -5.36 -1.27 -15.45
C GLU A 165 -6.31 -2.05 -14.52
N GLY A 166 -6.68 -3.26 -14.94
CA GLY A 166 -7.70 -4.07 -14.27
C GLY A 166 -9.15 -3.60 -14.45
N ALA A 167 -9.41 -2.48 -15.13
CA ALA A 167 -10.77 -2.01 -15.43
C ALA A 167 -11.47 -2.89 -16.47
N ALA A 168 -10.74 -3.41 -17.47
CA ALA A 168 -11.16 -4.42 -18.45
C ALA A 168 -12.64 -4.27 -18.89
N GLY A 169 -12.93 -3.16 -19.58
CA GLY A 169 -14.25 -2.79 -20.11
C GLY A 169 -15.25 -2.22 -19.11
N GLY A 170 -15.04 -2.41 -17.80
CA GLY A 170 -15.92 -1.92 -16.73
C GLY A 170 -15.37 -0.70 -15.98
N PRO A 171 -16.06 -0.23 -14.92
CA PRO A 171 -15.60 0.86 -14.08
C PRO A 171 -14.23 0.56 -13.42
N PRO A 172 -13.33 1.54 -13.28
CA PRO A 172 -12.02 1.35 -12.64
C PRO A 172 -12.10 0.64 -11.28
N VAL A 173 -11.21 -0.35 -11.09
CA VAL A 173 -11.03 -1.09 -9.83
C VAL A 173 -9.82 -0.60 -9.02
N LEU A 174 -9.00 0.26 -9.64
CA LEU A 174 -7.82 0.90 -9.07
C LEU A 174 -7.93 2.43 -9.23
N ALA A 175 -7.35 3.16 -8.28
CA ALA A 175 -7.13 4.60 -8.40
C ALA A 175 -5.81 5.00 -7.73
N ARG A 176 -5.11 5.98 -8.30
CA ARG A 176 -3.85 6.53 -7.79
C ARG A 176 -4.07 7.92 -7.20
N THR A 177 -3.41 8.22 -6.09
CA THR A 177 -3.15 9.59 -5.64
C THR A 177 -1.66 9.78 -5.32
N THR A 178 -1.27 11.02 -5.08
CA THR A 178 0.06 11.41 -4.56
C THR A 178 -0.13 12.09 -3.21
N VAL A 179 0.85 11.93 -2.33
CA VAL A 179 0.95 12.63 -1.04
C VAL A 179 2.36 13.17 -0.88
N HIS A 180 2.50 14.40 -0.41
CA HIS A 180 3.76 14.98 0.07
C HIS A 180 3.82 14.96 1.62
N PRO A 181 4.26 13.85 2.24
CA PRO A 181 4.17 13.65 3.70
C PRO A 181 5.27 14.37 4.50
N HIS A 182 6.33 14.87 3.88
CA HIS A 182 7.41 15.52 4.61
C HIS A 182 7.10 17.01 4.83
N THR A 183 7.24 17.48 6.08
CA THR A 183 7.03 18.88 6.50
C THR A 183 7.87 19.96 5.80
N ILE A 184 9.03 19.61 5.21
CA ILE A 184 10.05 20.57 4.74
C ILE A 184 10.51 20.27 3.30
N LYS A 185 10.64 19.00 2.89
CA LYS A 185 11.14 18.60 1.57
C LYS A 185 9.98 18.46 0.54
N PRO A 186 9.75 19.43 -0.37
CA PRO A 186 8.64 19.38 -1.34
C PRO A 186 8.90 18.47 -2.56
N HIS A 187 9.93 17.62 -2.47
CA HIS A 187 10.28 16.58 -3.45
C HIS A 187 10.13 15.16 -2.86
N VAL A 188 9.84 15.04 -1.56
CA VAL A 188 9.55 13.75 -0.91
C VAL A 188 8.05 13.49 -1.06
N TYR A 189 7.71 12.48 -1.85
CA TYR A 189 6.33 12.10 -2.15
C TYR A 189 6.13 10.59 -2.11
N VAL A 190 4.88 10.19 -1.93
CA VAL A 190 4.41 8.80 -1.95
C VAL A 190 3.24 8.71 -2.92
N HIS A 191 3.33 7.82 -3.91
CA HIS A 191 2.15 7.40 -4.67
C HIS A 191 1.39 6.35 -3.87
N VAL A 192 0.08 6.50 -3.78
CA VAL A 192 -0.80 5.51 -3.15
C VAL A 192 -1.80 5.00 -4.17
N ILE A 193 -1.89 3.68 -4.31
CA ILE A 193 -2.93 2.98 -5.07
C ILE A 193 -4.02 2.52 -4.10
N ALA A 194 -5.24 3.00 -4.28
CA ALA A 194 -6.44 2.40 -3.70
C ALA A 194 -6.93 1.25 -4.61
N VAL A 195 -7.36 0.15 -4.00
CA VAL A 195 -7.85 -1.07 -4.65
C VAL A 195 -9.24 -1.40 -4.11
N ASP A 196 -10.22 -1.62 -5.00
CA ASP A 196 -11.57 -2.04 -4.60
C ASP A 196 -11.60 -3.55 -4.29
N LEU A 197 -11.45 -3.92 -3.01
CA LEU A 197 -11.41 -5.32 -2.58
C LEU A 197 -12.73 -6.07 -2.80
N ARG A 198 -13.83 -5.41 -3.18
CA ARG A 198 -15.09 -6.07 -3.57
C ARG A 198 -15.07 -6.56 -5.01
N ARG A 199 -14.10 -6.09 -5.81
CA ARG A 199 -13.92 -6.43 -7.24
C ARG A 199 -12.53 -7.02 -7.53
N VAL A 200 -11.61 -6.94 -6.58
CA VAL A 200 -10.22 -7.45 -6.66
C VAL A 200 -9.92 -8.35 -5.46
N GLY A 201 -9.24 -9.48 -5.70
CA GLY A 201 -8.66 -10.32 -4.66
C GLY A 201 -7.18 -10.01 -4.46
N LEU A 202 -6.74 -9.96 -3.20
CA LEU A 202 -5.32 -9.92 -2.83
C LEU A 202 -4.84 -11.33 -2.51
N HIS A 203 -3.74 -11.74 -3.14
CA HIS A 203 -3.15 -13.08 -2.99
C HIS A 203 -1.65 -12.99 -2.72
N LEU A 204 -1.09 -14.00 -2.03
CA LEU A 204 0.33 -14.10 -1.63
C LEU A 204 0.96 -15.36 -2.24
N VAL A 205 2.17 -15.25 -2.77
CA VAL A 205 2.96 -16.37 -3.31
C VAL A 205 4.31 -16.45 -2.60
N ALA A 206 4.75 -17.66 -2.27
CA ALA A 206 6.10 -17.91 -1.79
C ALA A 206 7.13 -17.89 -2.93
N GLY A 207 8.23 -17.16 -2.74
CA GLY A 207 9.36 -17.18 -3.65
C GLY A 207 10.10 -18.51 -3.61
N THR A 208 10.85 -18.81 -4.68
CA THR A 208 11.62 -20.08 -4.75
C THR A 208 12.63 -20.22 -3.62
N LEU A 209 13.17 -19.10 -3.10
CA LEU A 209 14.24 -19.07 -2.09
C LEU A 209 13.84 -18.41 -0.76
N GLU A 210 13.24 -17.22 -0.81
CA GLU A 210 12.86 -16.40 0.35
C GLU A 210 11.32 -16.31 0.51
N PRO A 211 10.78 -16.39 1.74
CA PRO A 211 11.48 -16.64 3.01
C PRO A 211 12.15 -18.03 3.05
N GLU A 212 13.40 -18.07 3.54
CA GLU A 212 14.18 -19.32 3.69
C GLU A 212 13.43 -20.31 4.60
N ALA A 213 13.01 -21.45 4.05
CA ALA A 213 12.35 -22.53 4.77
C ALA A 213 12.65 -23.85 4.05
N LYS A 214 13.54 -24.66 4.63
CA LYS A 214 14.13 -25.86 3.99
C LYS A 214 13.21 -27.08 4.02
N GLU A 215 12.34 -27.13 5.01
CA GLU A 215 11.35 -28.21 5.19
C GLU A 215 10.17 -28.12 4.21
N ILE A 216 10.12 -27.08 3.36
CA ILE A 216 9.08 -26.87 2.34
C ILE A 216 9.68 -27.19 0.96
N PRO A 217 9.27 -28.31 0.32
CA PRO A 217 9.73 -28.71 -1.01
C PRO A 217 9.47 -27.68 -2.10
N ALA A 218 10.31 -27.68 -3.14
CA ALA A 218 10.32 -26.68 -4.21
C ALA A 218 8.97 -26.56 -4.96
N GLU A 219 8.20 -27.65 -5.03
CA GLU A 219 6.88 -27.70 -5.66
C GLU A 219 5.86 -26.80 -4.94
N ARG A 220 6.07 -26.53 -3.64
CA ARG A 220 5.27 -25.60 -2.82
C ARG A 220 5.91 -24.21 -2.70
N ARG A 221 6.98 -23.95 -3.46
CA ARG A 221 7.72 -22.68 -3.56
C ARG A 221 7.76 -22.15 -5.00
N PRO A 222 6.62 -21.99 -5.70
CA PRO A 222 6.59 -21.85 -7.16
C PRO A 222 7.19 -20.54 -7.69
N GLY A 223 7.23 -19.46 -6.90
CA GLY A 223 7.69 -18.15 -7.36
C GLY A 223 6.88 -17.55 -8.53
N LEU A 224 5.69 -18.09 -8.83
CA LEU A 224 4.88 -17.75 -10.00
C LEU A 224 3.41 -17.51 -9.63
N VAL A 225 2.77 -16.57 -10.29
CA VAL A 225 1.31 -16.40 -10.29
C VAL A 225 0.70 -17.69 -10.88
N PRO A 226 -0.21 -18.38 -10.17
CA PRO A 226 -0.84 -19.61 -10.64
C PRO A 226 -1.45 -19.45 -12.03
N ALA A 227 -1.28 -20.44 -12.91
CA ALA A 227 -1.70 -20.34 -14.31
C ALA A 227 -3.19 -20.05 -14.49
N ALA A 228 -4.05 -20.53 -13.57
CA ALA A 228 -5.48 -20.23 -13.56
C ALA A 228 -5.78 -18.74 -13.31
N ASP A 229 -4.93 -18.05 -12.56
CA ASP A 229 -5.13 -16.65 -12.15
C ASP A 229 -4.49 -15.65 -13.13
N GLN A 230 -3.69 -16.12 -14.08
CA GLN A 230 -3.05 -15.31 -15.12
C GLN A 230 -4.04 -14.73 -16.16
N THR A 231 -5.29 -15.18 -16.18
CA THR A 231 -6.36 -14.58 -17.00
C THR A 231 -6.85 -13.27 -16.39
N ASP A 232 -6.99 -13.22 -15.07
CA ASP A 232 -7.57 -12.11 -14.30
C ASP A 232 -6.53 -11.22 -13.60
N LEU A 233 -5.23 -11.48 -13.81
CA LEU A 233 -4.12 -10.76 -13.18
C LEU A 233 -4.11 -9.27 -13.58
N ILE A 234 -4.13 -8.39 -12.57
CA ILE A 234 -4.08 -6.93 -12.70
C ILE A 234 -2.68 -6.41 -12.42
N ALA A 235 -2.06 -6.83 -11.31
CA ALA A 235 -0.77 -6.32 -10.86
C ALA A 235 -0.02 -7.32 -9.97
N VAL A 236 1.31 -7.16 -9.91
CA VAL A 236 2.21 -7.86 -8.98
C VAL A 236 3.08 -6.84 -8.26
N PHE A 237 3.28 -7.02 -6.95
CA PHE A 237 4.16 -6.18 -6.14
C PHE A 237 4.90 -6.99 -5.07
N ASN A 238 5.99 -6.43 -4.54
CA ASN A 238 6.89 -7.13 -3.63
C ASN A 238 6.21 -7.61 -2.33
N GLY A 239 6.74 -8.70 -1.77
CA GLY A 239 6.33 -9.23 -0.48
C GLY A 239 7.06 -8.57 0.70
N GLY A 240 7.25 -9.37 1.74
CA GLY A 240 7.91 -8.96 2.97
C GLY A 240 9.44 -9.11 2.96
N PHE A 241 10.05 -8.82 4.10
CA PHE A 241 11.49 -8.89 4.31
C PHE A 241 12.02 -10.33 4.29
N MET A 242 13.24 -10.51 3.76
CA MET A 242 14.05 -11.74 3.86
C MET A 242 14.07 -12.33 5.27
N ALA A 243 14.18 -13.66 5.39
CA ALA A 243 14.24 -14.35 6.68
C ALA A 243 15.34 -13.79 7.60
N ARG A 244 16.52 -13.50 7.04
CA ARG A 244 17.67 -12.90 7.75
C ARG A 244 17.43 -11.46 8.25
N HIS A 245 16.47 -10.72 7.68
CA HIS A 245 16.19 -9.31 8.02
C HIS A 245 15.10 -9.13 9.11
N GLY A 246 14.83 -10.18 9.91
CA GLY A 246 14.00 -10.07 11.12
C GLY A 246 13.17 -11.30 11.49
N LYS A 247 13.21 -12.37 10.69
CA LYS A 247 12.41 -13.60 10.87
C LYS A 247 10.91 -13.32 11.04
N TYR A 248 10.38 -12.39 10.24
CA TYR A 248 8.95 -12.08 10.22
C TYR A 248 8.17 -13.22 9.57
N GLY A 249 7.17 -13.75 10.29
CA GLY A 249 6.43 -14.95 9.92
C GLY A 249 5.77 -14.91 8.53
N MET A 250 5.56 -16.09 7.97
CA MET A 250 4.79 -16.29 6.73
C MET A 250 4.16 -17.68 6.71
N ARG A 251 2.89 -17.76 6.31
CA ARG A 251 2.19 -19.01 5.99
C ARG A 251 1.44 -18.87 4.67
N VAL A 252 1.43 -19.92 3.86
CA VAL A 252 0.55 -20.06 2.68
C VAL A 252 -0.08 -21.45 2.72
N GLY A 253 -1.41 -21.54 2.75
CA GLY A 253 -2.09 -22.81 2.99
C GLY A 253 -1.69 -23.41 4.33
N ALA A 254 -1.31 -24.68 4.35
CA ALA A 254 -0.79 -25.36 5.53
C ALA A 254 0.70 -25.04 5.82
N ASP A 255 1.45 -24.55 4.83
CA ASP A 255 2.91 -24.39 4.91
C ASP A 255 3.31 -23.14 5.69
N VAL A 256 3.83 -23.33 6.91
CA VAL A 256 4.47 -22.29 7.72
C VAL A 256 5.94 -22.17 7.30
N PHE A 257 6.26 -21.11 6.58
CA PHE A 257 7.64 -20.80 6.15
C PHE A 257 8.46 -20.22 7.29
N LEU A 258 7.86 -19.30 8.05
CA LEU A 258 8.44 -18.71 9.25
C LEU A 258 7.34 -18.58 10.31
N PRO A 259 7.60 -18.91 11.59
CA PRO A 259 6.63 -18.78 12.65
C PRO A 259 6.25 -17.31 12.88
N PRO A 260 5.01 -17.01 13.30
CA PRO A 260 4.60 -15.65 13.58
C PRO A 260 5.28 -15.10 14.84
N ARG A 261 5.57 -13.81 14.83
CA ARG A 261 6.05 -13.02 15.97
C ARG A 261 4.91 -12.20 16.57
N PRO A 262 4.77 -12.09 17.91
CA PRO A 262 3.74 -11.27 18.55
C PRO A 262 3.80 -9.78 18.20
N ASP A 263 4.99 -9.21 18.04
CA ASP A 263 5.23 -7.77 17.86
C ASP A 263 5.17 -7.27 16.40
N ALA A 264 4.97 -8.19 15.45
CA ALA A 264 5.03 -7.91 14.02
C ALA A 264 3.67 -7.49 13.47
N CYS A 265 3.67 -6.51 12.55
CA CYS A 265 2.48 -6.26 11.74
C CYS A 265 2.25 -7.45 10.80
N THR A 266 1.01 -7.84 10.62
CA THR A 266 0.62 -9.01 9.85
C THR A 266 -0.42 -8.62 8.81
N VAL A 267 -0.10 -8.84 7.53
CA VAL A 267 -1.10 -8.86 6.45
C VAL A 267 -1.68 -10.26 6.40
N ALA A 268 -2.93 -10.41 6.85
CA ALA A 268 -3.66 -11.67 6.93
C ALA A 268 -4.70 -11.76 5.81
N LEU A 269 -4.70 -12.89 5.08
CA LEU A 269 -5.64 -13.20 4.02
C LEU A 269 -6.59 -14.32 4.47
N TYR A 270 -7.88 -14.20 4.16
CA TYR A 270 -8.92 -15.16 4.53
C TYR A 270 -9.71 -15.58 3.29
N GLN A 271 -10.43 -16.70 3.42
CA GLN A 271 -11.61 -16.99 2.60
C GLN A 271 -12.86 -16.51 3.34
N ASP A 272 -13.75 -15.85 2.61
CA ASP A 272 -15.05 -15.37 3.09
C ASP A 272 -16.16 -16.05 2.28
N GLY A 273 -16.61 -17.21 2.77
CA GLY A 273 -17.49 -18.11 2.02
C GLY A 273 -16.84 -18.54 0.70
N ALA A 274 -17.47 -18.19 -0.43
CA ALA A 274 -16.94 -18.44 -1.77
C ALA A 274 -16.02 -17.32 -2.31
N GLN A 275 -15.66 -16.32 -1.50
CA GLN A 275 -14.83 -15.20 -1.91
C GLN A 275 -13.41 -15.30 -1.32
N ASP A 276 -12.42 -15.51 -2.18
CA ASP A 276 -11.00 -15.49 -1.78
C ASP A 276 -10.50 -14.09 -1.38
N GLY A 277 -9.50 -14.01 -0.51
CA GLY A 277 -8.71 -12.79 -0.33
C GLY A 277 -9.47 -11.64 0.31
N ALA A 278 -10.31 -11.92 1.31
CA ALA A 278 -10.64 -10.90 2.31
C ALA A 278 -9.37 -10.58 3.14
N VAL A 279 -9.18 -9.32 3.54
CA VAL A 279 -7.90 -8.85 4.11
C VAL A 279 -8.10 -8.24 5.50
N ARG A 280 -7.20 -8.56 6.43
CA ARG A 280 -6.99 -7.77 7.66
C ARG A 280 -5.51 -7.43 7.80
N ILE A 281 -5.22 -6.23 8.30
CA ILE A 281 -3.89 -5.83 8.75
C ILE A 281 -3.98 -5.55 10.26
N GLY A 282 -2.90 -5.75 11.00
CA GLY A 282 -2.83 -5.48 12.44
C GLY A 282 -1.65 -6.17 13.12
N VAL A 283 -1.46 -5.92 14.43
CA VAL A 283 -0.41 -6.58 15.23
C VAL A 283 -0.80 -8.04 15.48
N TRP A 284 0.15 -8.97 15.42
CA TRP A 284 -0.15 -10.41 15.55
C TRP A 284 -0.92 -10.75 16.82
N SER A 285 -0.49 -10.24 17.98
CA SER A 285 -1.13 -10.49 19.28
C SER A 285 -2.61 -10.06 19.36
N GLU A 286 -3.07 -9.20 18.43
CA GLU A 286 -4.46 -8.73 18.36
C GLU A 286 -5.30 -9.53 17.36
N ILE A 287 -4.66 -10.26 16.43
CA ILE A 287 -5.34 -11.00 15.35
C ILE A 287 -5.11 -12.52 15.41
N GLU A 288 -4.22 -13.01 16.26
CA GLU A 288 -3.83 -14.43 16.41
C GLU A 288 -5.04 -15.36 16.62
N ALA A 289 -6.06 -14.92 17.36
CA ALA A 289 -7.31 -15.67 17.56
C ALA A 289 -8.07 -15.99 16.26
N SER A 290 -7.75 -15.31 15.15
CA SER A 290 -8.30 -15.57 13.82
C SER A 290 -7.39 -16.41 12.91
N ALA A 291 -6.17 -16.74 13.35
CA ALA A 291 -5.18 -17.48 12.57
C ALA A 291 -5.66 -18.83 12.00
N PRO A 292 -6.53 -19.62 12.66
CA PRO A 292 -7.09 -20.84 12.08
C PRO A 292 -7.97 -20.61 10.83
N ARG A 293 -8.46 -19.38 10.61
CA ARG A 293 -9.28 -19.01 9.44
C ARG A 293 -8.50 -18.30 8.34
N MET A 294 -7.24 -17.93 8.56
CA MET A 294 -6.40 -17.32 7.53
C MET A 294 -6.01 -18.39 6.50
N THR A 295 -6.16 -18.11 5.21
CA THR A 295 -5.61 -18.95 4.13
C THR A 295 -4.11 -18.70 3.93
N ALA A 296 -3.66 -17.47 4.19
CA ALA A 296 -2.25 -17.09 4.21
C ALA A 296 -2.02 -15.89 5.14
N PHE A 297 -0.79 -15.69 5.58
CA PHE A 297 -0.36 -14.42 6.17
C PHE A 297 1.09 -14.10 5.82
N ARG A 298 1.41 -12.80 5.77
CA ARG A 298 2.79 -12.30 5.72
C ARG A 298 2.99 -11.25 6.80
N GLN A 299 4.00 -11.46 7.62
CA GLN A 299 4.43 -10.48 8.61
C GLN A 299 5.54 -9.57 8.07
N THR A 300 5.64 -8.41 8.71
CA THR A 300 6.60 -7.33 8.47
C THR A 300 7.16 -6.83 9.81
N PRO A 301 8.04 -5.82 9.84
CA PRO A 301 8.20 -4.96 11.02
C PRO A 301 6.88 -4.53 11.69
N PRO A 302 6.91 -4.00 12.93
CA PRO A 302 5.74 -3.46 13.62
C PRO A 302 4.92 -2.51 12.75
N CYS A 303 3.62 -2.39 13.00
CA CYS A 303 2.74 -1.61 12.11
C CYS A 303 3.23 -0.15 12.00
N LEU A 304 3.07 0.45 10.83
CA LEU A 304 3.30 1.89 10.59
C LEU A 304 2.15 2.72 11.18
N VAL A 305 0.93 2.21 10.98
CA VAL A 305 -0.34 2.75 11.46
C VAL A 305 -1.10 1.58 12.10
N SER A 306 -1.75 1.80 13.24
CA SER A 306 -2.67 0.85 13.88
C SER A 306 -3.81 1.61 14.54
N ASP A 307 -5.06 1.16 14.39
CA ASP A 307 -6.27 1.86 14.87
C ASP A 307 -6.30 3.36 14.48
N GLY A 308 -5.83 3.68 13.27
CA GLY A 308 -5.69 5.05 12.76
C GLY A 308 -4.62 5.91 13.46
N ALA A 309 -3.90 5.40 14.47
CA ALA A 309 -2.76 6.07 15.09
C ALA A 309 -1.45 5.70 14.38
N LEU A 310 -0.51 6.64 14.26
CA LEU A 310 0.86 6.27 13.87
C LEU A 310 1.52 5.54 15.03
N HIS A 311 2.37 4.55 14.74
CA HIS A 311 3.03 3.77 15.79
C HIS A 311 3.88 4.67 16.72
N PRO A 312 3.79 4.55 18.06
CA PRO A 312 4.40 5.52 18.99
C PRO A 312 5.90 5.79 18.77
N ASN A 313 6.67 4.76 18.41
CA ASN A 313 8.11 4.88 18.12
C ASN A 313 8.45 5.29 16.67
N ILE A 314 7.50 5.74 15.84
CA ILE A 314 7.76 6.15 14.44
C ILE A 314 8.64 7.41 14.35
N GLU A 315 8.59 8.25 15.40
CA GLU A 315 9.38 9.47 15.57
C GLU A 315 10.78 9.20 16.16
N ASP A 316 11.11 7.96 16.54
CA ASP A 316 12.34 7.62 17.26
C ASP A 316 13.57 7.64 16.33
N ALA A 317 14.11 8.85 16.11
CA ALA A 317 15.35 9.08 15.39
C ALA A 317 16.59 8.40 16.02
N THR A 318 16.50 7.90 17.27
CA THR A 318 17.56 7.09 17.88
C THR A 318 17.46 5.60 17.51
N ARG A 319 16.30 5.13 17.03
CA ARG A 319 16.06 3.73 16.61
C ARG A 319 15.29 3.59 15.28
N PRO A 320 15.66 4.31 14.19
CA PRO A 320 14.98 4.20 12.89
C PRO A 320 15.01 2.78 12.30
N ARG A 321 15.96 1.95 12.76
CA ARG A 321 16.13 0.54 12.37
C ARG A 321 14.93 -0.37 12.71
N ARG A 322 13.92 0.07 13.49
CA ARG A 322 12.68 -0.72 13.69
C ARG A 322 12.01 -1.10 12.37
N TRP A 323 12.04 -0.23 11.36
CA TRP A 323 11.53 -0.48 10.00
C TRP A 323 12.64 -0.69 8.96
N SER A 324 13.81 -1.12 9.44
CA SER A 324 15.07 -1.24 8.71
C SER A 324 15.62 0.06 8.10
N ALA A 325 16.93 0.05 7.90
CA ALA A 325 17.62 0.92 6.96
C ALA A 325 17.90 0.14 5.65
N ALA A 326 18.35 0.86 4.64
CA ALA A 326 18.93 0.33 3.41
C ALA A 326 20.18 -0.54 3.66
N GLU A 327 20.62 -1.29 2.66
CA GLU A 327 21.83 -2.14 2.76
C GLU A 327 23.12 -1.33 3.02
N ASN A 328 23.17 -0.07 2.61
CA ASN A 328 24.25 0.90 2.93
C ASN A 328 24.05 1.66 4.26
N GLY A 329 22.93 1.44 4.96
CA GLY A 329 22.57 2.11 6.21
C GLY A 329 21.70 3.37 6.09
N GLU A 330 21.34 3.81 4.88
CA GLU A 330 20.45 4.98 4.68
C GLU A 330 19.02 4.73 5.19
N VAL A 331 18.40 5.76 5.77
CA VAL A 331 17.02 5.68 6.30
C VAL A 331 15.97 6.21 5.32
N GLU A 332 16.36 7.14 4.46
CA GLU A 332 15.59 7.63 3.31
C GLU A 332 15.90 6.76 2.09
N ILE A 333 14.94 5.96 1.64
CA ILE A 333 15.11 5.03 0.51
C ILE A 333 13.76 4.79 -0.17
N ARG A 334 13.73 4.11 -1.31
CA ARG A 334 12.49 3.50 -1.82
C ARG A 334 11.94 2.50 -0.78
N ARG A 335 10.72 2.76 -0.30
CA ARG A 335 9.96 1.92 0.66
C ARG A 335 8.55 1.65 0.12
N SER A 336 7.91 0.58 0.61
CA SER A 336 6.52 0.26 0.29
C SER A 336 5.71 -0.20 1.49
N ALA A 337 4.39 -0.06 1.44
CA ALA A 337 3.48 -0.52 2.47
C ALA A 337 2.15 -1.01 1.89
N LEU A 338 1.52 -1.94 2.60
CA LEU A 338 0.09 -2.23 2.48
C LEU A 338 -0.66 -1.59 3.64
N GLY A 339 -1.86 -1.07 3.37
CA GLY A 339 -2.79 -0.54 4.36
C GLY A 339 -4.22 -0.95 4.06
N ILE A 340 -5.10 -0.88 5.04
CA ILE A 340 -6.52 -1.23 4.91
C ILE A 340 -7.40 -0.14 5.51
N ASP A 341 -8.52 0.17 4.86
CA ASP A 341 -9.52 1.10 5.40
C ASP A 341 -10.37 0.44 6.50
N ALA A 342 -11.01 1.26 7.34
CA ALA A 342 -11.84 0.78 8.47
C ALA A 342 -13.00 -0.15 8.08
N SER A 343 -13.39 -0.21 6.80
CA SER A 343 -14.44 -1.12 6.32
C SER A 343 -13.91 -2.46 5.79
N GLY A 344 -12.59 -2.62 5.62
CA GLY A 344 -11.99 -3.79 4.96
C GLY A 344 -12.26 -3.86 3.45
N GLN A 345 -12.82 -2.81 2.84
CA GLN A 345 -13.23 -2.80 1.42
C GLN A 345 -12.24 -2.07 0.51
N VAL A 346 -11.36 -1.22 1.06
CA VAL A 346 -10.32 -0.54 0.29
C VAL A 346 -8.94 -0.91 0.85
N LEU A 347 -8.16 -1.62 0.03
CA LEU A 347 -6.74 -1.83 0.26
C LEU A 347 -5.96 -0.66 -0.33
N PHE A 348 -4.91 -0.24 0.37
CA PHE A 348 -3.96 0.75 -0.08
C PHE A 348 -2.59 0.10 -0.30
N TYR A 349 -1.96 0.34 -1.45
CA TYR A 349 -0.53 0.11 -1.64
C TYR A 349 0.17 1.47 -1.76
N GLY A 350 1.08 1.78 -0.84
CA GLY A 350 1.89 3.00 -0.87
C GLY A 350 3.32 2.70 -1.30
N SER A 351 3.89 3.55 -2.15
CA SER A 351 5.33 3.52 -2.48
C SER A 351 5.83 4.92 -2.86
N GLY A 352 7.03 5.26 -2.40
CA GLY A 352 7.71 6.50 -2.74
C GLY A 352 9.22 6.30 -2.71
N GLU A 353 9.97 7.29 -3.21
CA GLU A 353 11.43 7.26 -3.28
C GLU A 353 12.03 8.28 -2.32
N TRP A 354 13.19 7.96 -1.74
CA TRP A 354 13.87 8.79 -0.74
C TRP A 354 12.98 9.14 0.48
N ILE A 355 12.18 8.15 0.94
CA ILE A 355 11.21 8.33 2.03
C ILE A 355 11.66 7.60 3.30
N THR A 356 11.36 8.17 4.47
CA THR A 356 11.47 7.47 5.76
C THR A 356 10.26 6.57 6.02
N ALA A 357 10.34 5.73 7.06
CA ALA A 357 9.17 4.98 7.53
C ALA A 357 8.04 5.92 8.02
N LYS A 358 8.38 7.09 8.60
CA LYS A 358 7.42 8.12 9.02
C LYS A 358 6.69 8.73 7.82
N ASP A 359 7.40 9.10 6.77
CA ASP A 359 6.81 9.67 5.55
C ASP A 359 5.77 8.71 4.96
N LEU A 360 6.13 7.43 4.87
CA LEU A 360 5.26 6.36 4.40
C LEU A 360 4.04 6.16 5.33
N ALA A 361 4.24 6.05 6.64
CA ALA A 361 3.16 5.93 7.62
C ALA A 361 2.16 7.10 7.54
N THR A 362 2.69 8.32 7.38
CA THR A 362 1.94 9.56 7.25
C THR A 362 1.10 9.57 5.97
N ALA A 363 1.68 9.17 4.84
CA ALA A 363 0.96 9.06 3.57
C ALA A 363 -0.14 7.98 3.58
N MET A 364 0.14 6.81 4.17
CA MET A 364 -0.85 5.72 4.28
C MET A 364 -2.04 6.13 5.17
N LYS A 365 -1.77 6.77 6.31
CA LYS A 365 -2.83 7.33 7.18
C LYS A 365 -3.64 8.41 6.46
N ALA A 366 -2.98 9.32 5.73
CA ALA A 366 -3.67 10.38 4.98
C ALA A 366 -4.60 9.82 3.90
N ALA A 367 -4.20 8.74 3.21
CA ALA A 367 -5.03 8.04 2.24
C ALA A 367 -6.26 7.31 2.84
N GLY A 368 -6.33 7.16 4.17
CA GLY A 368 -7.45 6.53 4.88
C GLY A 368 -7.18 5.10 5.36
N ALA A 369 -5.93 4.64 5.38
CA ALA A 369 -5.58 3.39 6.05
C ALA A 369 -5.64 3.55 7.57
N VAL A 370 -6.34 2.66 8.26
CA VAL A 370 -6.36 2.59 9.74
C VAL A 370 -5.27 1.67 10.29
N ASP A 371 -4.98 0.58 9.59
CA ASP A 371 -3.87 -0.32 9.88
C ASP A 371 -2.95 -0.42 8.65
N ALA A 372 -1.63 -0.37 8.83
CA ALA A 372 -0.66 -0.43 7.74
C ALA A 372 0.65 -1.14 8.11
N ALA A 373 1.13 -2.00 7.21
CA ALA A 373 2.33 -2.82 7.32
C ALA A 373 3.39 -2.38 6.29
N GLN A 374 4.64 -2.16 6.71
CA GLN A 374 5.73 -1.84 5.78
C GLN A 374 6.27 -3.10 5.10
N LEU A 375 6.14 -3.20 3.79
CA LEU A 375 6.70 -4.27 2.98
C LEU A 375 8.22 -4.10 2.76
N ASP A 376 8.85 -4.97 1.97
CA ASP A 376 10.28 -4.89 1.69
C ASP A 376 10.71 -3.56 1.04
N ILE A 377 11.96 -3.20 1.29
CA ILE A 377 12.58 -1.93 0.90
C ILE A 377 13.73 -2.16 -0.10
N ASN A 378 14.38 -1.08 -0.53
CA ASN A 378 15.42 -1.03 -1.56
C ASN A 378 14.90 -1.13 -3.01
N TYR A 379 15.50 -0.31 -3.88
CA TYR A 379 15.16 -0.17 -5.31
C TYR A 379 15.11 -1.49 -6.10
N SER A 380 15.93 -2.48 -5.72
CA SER A 380 16.00 -3.79 -6.39
C SER A 380 14.77 -4.67 -6.14
N TYR A 381 14.09 -4.52 -5.00
CA TYR A 381 12.93 -5.32 -4.61
C TYR A 381 11.62 -4.51 -4.68
N THR A 382 11.60 -3.27 -4.17
CA THR A 382 10.37 -2.47 -4.05
C THR A 382 9.80 -2.03 -5.40
N LYS A 383 8.69 -2.65 -5.83
CA LYS A 383 8.09 -2.50 -7.17
C LYS A 383 6.60 -2.77 -7.16
N PHE A 384 5.85 -2.04 -7.99
CA PHE A 384 4.47 -2.34 -8.35
C PHE A 384 4.36 -2.35 -9.88
N LEU A 385 4.04 -3.51 -10.43
CA LEU A 385 4.06 -3.82 -11.86
C LEU A 385 2.63 -4.15 -12.30
N PHE A 386 2.09 -3.43 -13.29
CA PHE A 386 0.77 -3.74 -13.85
C PHE A 386 0.90 -4.70 -15.02
N TYR A 387 -0.06 -5.61 -15.15
CA TYR A 387 -0.04 -6.69 -16.14
C TYR A 387 -1.17 -6.55 -17.16
N GLY A 388 -0.92 -7.07 -18.35
CA GLY A 388 -1.90 -7.07 -19.44
C GLY A 388 -1.37 -7.77 -20.69
N ARG A 389 -2.07 -7.53 -21.81
CA ARG A 389 -1.71 -7.97 -23.16
C ARG A 389 -1.84 -6.73 -24.06
N PRO A 390 -0.74 -6.20 -24.64
CA PRO A 390 -0.79 -4.97 -25.43
C PRO A 390 -1.72 -5.06 -26.65
N ALA A 391 -1.70 -6.19 -27.35
CA ALA A 391 -2.58 -6.52 -28.47
C ALA A 391 -3.33 -7.85 -28.27
N PRO A 392 -4.44 -8.10 -28.99
CA PRO A 392 -5.08 -9.41 -29.02
C PRO A 392 -4.09 -10.50 -29.47
N GLY A 393 -3.97 -11.58 -28.69
CA GLY A 393 -3.03 -12.67 -28.94
C GLY A 393 -1.65 -12.50 -28.28
N ASP A 394 -1.30 -11.32 -27.75
CA ASP A 394 -0.04 -11.14 -27.03
C ASP A 394 0.03 -12.00 -25.76
N PRO A 395 1.24 -12.44 -25.35
CA PRO A 395 1.45 -13.08 -24.08
C PRO A 395 1.21 -12.12 -22.91
N LEU A 396 0.77 -12.65 -21.77
CA LEU A 396 0.73 -11.91 -20.51
C LEU A 396 2.13 -11.39 -20.15
N GLN A 397 2.22 -10.08 -19.91
CA GLN A 397 3.45 -9.35 -19.62
C GLN A 397 3.16 -8.11 -18.76
N VAL A 398 4.22 -7.49 -18.24
CA VAL A 398 4.16 -6.14 -17.67
C VAL A 398 3.81 -5.14 -18.77
N VAL A 399 2.90 -4.21 -18.48
CA VAL A 399 2.46 -3.15 -19.41
C VAL A 399 2.76 -1.73 -18.90
N SER A 400 2.77 -1.52 -17.58
CA SER A 400 3.13 -0.25 -16.95
C SER A 400 3.69 -0.50 -15.53
N THR A 401 4.25 0.53 -14.90
CA THR A 401 4.84 0.47 -13.54
C THR A 401 4.48 1.72 -12.76
N LEU A 402 4.26 1.60 -11.43
CA LEU A 402 3.80 2.74 -10.61
C LEU A 402 4.81 3.89 -10.52
N ILE A 403 6.09 3.54 -10.33
CA ILE A 403 7.23 4.45 -10.42
C ILE A 403 7.88 4.17 -11.77
N GLN A 404 8.03 5.21 -12.59
CA GLN A 404 8.60 5.12 -13.94
C GLN A 404 10.01 4.49 -13.94
N ASP A 405 10.38 3.89 -15.08
CA ASP A 405 11.67 3.23 -15.32
C ASP A 405 12.09 2.16 -14.28
N THR A 406 11.13 1.63 -13.52
CA THR A 406 11.36 0.55 -12.56
C THR A 406 11.81 -0.73 -13.27
N LYS A 407 13.10 -1.07 -13.12
CA LYS A 407 13.74 -2.26 -13.71
C LYS A 407 13.00 -3.55 -13.37
N HIS A 408 12.45 -4.23 -14.38
CA HIS A 408 11.66 -5.44 -14.25
C HIS A 408 11.92 -6.42 -15.41
N THR A 409 11.63 -7.71 -15.19
CA THR A 409 11.61 -8.72 -16.26
C THR A 409 10.24 -8.67 -16.94
N LYS A 410 10.19 -8.44 -18.26
CA LYS A 410 8.94 -8.26 -19.04
C LYS A 410 7.86 -9.33 -18.79
N ARG A 411 8.25 -10.58 -18.55
CA ARG A 411 7.36 -11.70 -18.17
C ARG A 411 7.75 -12.38 -16.84
N GLY A 412 8.43 -11.66 -15.95
CA GLY A 412 8.67 -12.12 -14.58
C GLY A 412 7.36 -12.38 -13.84
N TYR A 413 7.41 -13.20 -12.79
CA TYR A 413 6.26 -13.65 -11.98
C TYR A 413 5.20 -14.48 -12.74
N VAL A 414 5.16 -14.46 -14.07
CA VAL A 414 4.17 -15.20 -14.89
C VAL A 414 4.81 -16.27 -15.79
N ALA A 415 6.05 -16.07 -16.23
CA ALA A 415 6.84 -17.03 -17.01
C ALA A 415 8.30 -17.19 -16.53
N SER A 416 8.72 -16.41 -15.53
CA SER A 416 10.02 -16.55 -14.85
C SER A 416 9.81 -16.39 -13.35
N ALA A 417 10.17 -17.41 -12.58
CA ALA A 417 9.89 -17.47 -11.15
C ALA A 417 10.67 -16.41 -10.36
N ALA A 418 10.06 -15.88 -9.30
CA ALA A 418 10.68 -14.94 -8.37
C ALA A 418 11.30 -15.67 -7.17
N GLU A 419 12.49 -15.22 -6.76
CA GLU A 419 13.21 -15.78 -5.61
C GLU A 419 12.59 -15.41 -4.26
N ARG A 420 12.00 -14.21 -4.14
CA ARG A 420 11.32 -13.71 -2.93
C ARG A 420 9.81 -13.87 -3.02
N ASP A 421 9.13 -13.86 -1.88
CA ASP A 421 7.67 -13.76 -1.82
C ASP A 421 7.15 -12.45 -2.42
N PHE A 422 5.92 -12.52 -2.94
CA PHE A 422 5.25 -11.40 -3.59
C PHE A 422 3.73 -11.50 -3.46
N PHE A 423 3.08 -10.34 -3.55
CA PHE A 423 1.64 -10.25 -3.64
C PHE A 423 1.20 -10.02 -5.09
N TYR A 424 0.01 -10.49 -5.42
CA TYR A 424 -0.66 -10.13 -6.67
C TYR A 424 -2.12 -9.76 -6.47
N LEU A 425 -2.61 -8.93 -7.38
CA LEU A 425 -4.01 -8.52 -7.49
C LEU A 425 -4.61 -9.21 -8.71
N LYS A 426 -5.72 -9.94 -8.53
CA LYS A 426 -6.53 -10.43 -9.64
C LYS A 426 -7.96 -9.92 -9.54
N ARG A 427 -8.65 -9.77 -10.66
CA ARG A 427 -10.10 -9.54 -10.70
C ARG A 427 -10.82 -10.70 -10.01
N ARG A 428 -11.81 -10.39 -9.18
CA ARG A 428 -12.76 -11.41 -8.68
C ARG A 428 -13.61 -11.88 -9.85
N ALA A 429 -13.83 -13.19 -9.95
CA ALA A 429 -14.86 -13.71 -10.84
C ALA A 429 -16.20 -13.05 -10.47
N THR A 430 -16.83 -12.38 -11.45
CA THR A 430 -18.19 -11.86 -11.27
C THR A 430 -19.11 -13.04 -10.99
N ALA A 431 -19.80 -13.03 -9.85
CA ALA A 431 -20.80 -14.04 -9.53
C ALA A 431 -21.82 -14.07 -10.67
N GLY A 432 -21.76 -15.13 -11.48
CA GLY A 432 -22.50 -15.18 -12.74
C GLY A 432 -24.00 -15.17 -12.45
N THR A 433 -24.71 -14.21 -13.04
CA THR A 433 -26.16 -14.28 -13.13
C THR A 433 -26.49 -15.57 -13.89
N GLY A 434 -26.92 -16.60 -13.16
CA GLY A 434 -27.09 -17.94 -13.71
C GLY A 434 -28.11 -17.93 -14.84
N ALA A 435 -27.62 -18.00 -16.08
CA ALA A 435 -28.47 -18.18 -17.24
C ALA A 435 -29.03 -19.60 -17.21
N SER A 436 -30.14 -19.79 -16.49
CA SER A 436 -30.90 -21.04 -16.55
C SER A 436 -31.32 -21.27 -18.00
N LYS A 437 -30.85 -22.39 -18.53
CA LYS A 437 -31.52 -23.07 -19.65
C LYS A 437 -32.59 -24.02 -19.09
#